data_AF-A0A8T5H181-F1
#
_entry.id   AF-A0A8T5H181-F1
#
_cell.length_a   1.000
_cell.length_b   1.000
_cell.length_c   1.000
_cell.angle_alpha   90.00
_cell.angle_beta   90.00
_cell.angle_gamma   90.00
#
_symmetry.space_group_name_H-M   'P 1'
#
loop_
_entity.id
_entity.type
_entity.pdbx_description
1 polymer ?
#
loop_
_entity_poly.entity_id
_entity_poly.type
_entity_poly.pdbx_seq_one_letter_code
_entity_poly.pdbx_strand_id
1 'polypeptide(L)'
;MYLAGLIEMVELWLEELMVSYNHDSLNSKNSYAAQIHLKGDLFENLIWWGLQSLPDEILVGMDIDSNSPHLSEVEELFRSEQHVEGLFQSQGFVINEAHIVNRGNSFSVHHLPEDWTDDMFSSNRGSRAGRFTHWLHTHPNAPAIPSEADADAAQETPGVDMILGLRFSPEGPMPWFND
;
A
#
# COMPACT_ATOMS: atom_id res chain seq x y z
N MET A 1 21.14 25.70 -25.09
CA MET A 1 20.04 24.72 -25.12
C MET A 1 20.16 23.91 -23.84
N TYR A 2 19.57 24.39 -22.75
CA TYR A 2 19.56 23.68 -21.47
C TYR A 2 18.46 22.64 -21.57
N LEU A 3 18.84 21.37 -21.70
CA LEU A 3 17.97 20.27 -21.31
C LEU A 3 17.86 20.38 -19.79
N ALA A 4 16.81 21.08 -19.33
CA ALA A 4 16.33 20.90 -17.98
C ALA A 4 16.10 19.39 -17.84
N GLY A 5 16.85 18.76 -16.92
CA GLY A 5 16.73 17.33 -16.66
C GLY A 5 15.27 17.00 -16.48
N LEU A 6 14.77 16.09 -17.31
CA LEU A 6 13.66 15.24 -16.91
C LEU A 6 14.15 14.58 -15.64
N ILE A 7 13.68 15.07 -14.50
CA ILE A 7 13.72 14.29 -13.27
C ILE A 7 12.86 13.09 -13.61
N GLU A 8 13.48 11.95 -13.86
CA GLU A 8 12.75 10.68 -13.89
C GLU A 8 11.96 10.63 -12.57
N MET A 9 10.63 10.65 -12.68
CA MET A 9 9.78 10.65 -11.49
C MET A 9 9.84 9.31 -10.75
N VAL A 10 10.35 8.27 -11.42
CA VAL A 10 10.56 6.90 -10.93
C VAL A 10 11.74 6.29 -11.71
N GLU A 11 12.53 5.43 -11.07
CA GLU A 11 13.59 4.67 -11.74
C GLU A 11 13.04 3.82 -12.91
N LEU A 12 13.75 3.80 -14.04
CA LEU A 12 13.30 3.15 -15.29
C LEU A 12 12.89 1.68 -15.12
N TRP A 13 13.66 0.90 -14.35
CA TRP A 13 13.34 -0.52 -14.11
C TRP A 13 12.00 -0.70 -13.40
N LEU A 14 11.63 0.25 -12.52
CA LEU A 14 10.38 0.22 -11.79
C LEU A 14 9.23 0.71 -12.68
N GLU A 15 9.46 1.69 -13.55
CA GLU A 15 8.50 2.07 -14.59
C GLU A 15 8.12 0.89 -15.48
N GLU A 16 9.10 0.14 -15.98
CA GLU A 16 8.88 -1.06 -16.79
C GLU A 16 8.02 -2.11 -16.06
N LEU A 17 8.30 -2.34 -14.76
CA LEU A 17 7.52 -3.26 -13.93
C LEU A 17 6.09 -2.76 -13.69
N MET A 18 5.90 -1.47 -13.40
CA MET A 18 4.57 -0.88 -13.22
C MET A 18 3.74 -0.97 -14.50
N VAL A 19 4.36 -0.72 -15.67
CA VAL A 19 3.70 -0.88 -16.97
C VAL A 19 3.25 -2.33 -17.18
N SER A 20 4.13 -3.30 -16.91
CA SER A 20 3.78 -4.72 -17.01
C SER A 20 2.64 -5.10 -16.06
N TYR A 21 2.71 -4.67 -14.80
CA TYR A 21 1.68 -4.95 -13.80
C TYR A 21 0.33 -4.34 -14.20
N ASN A 22 0.31 -3.08 -14.66
CA ASN A 22 -0.91 -2.43 -15.13
C ASN A 22 -1.49 -3.11 -16.37
N HIS A 23 -0.65 -3.64 -17.27
CA HIS A 23 -1.13 -4.43 -18.40
C HIS A 23 -1.81 -5.72 -17.94
N ASP A 24 -1.21 -6.45 -17.01
CA ASP A 24 -1.79 -7.67 -16.45
C ASP A 24 -3.09 -7.40 -15.66
N SER A 25 -3.10 -6.32 -14.88
CA SER A 25 -4.27 -5.83 -14.16
C SER A 25 -5.41 -5.48 -15.11
N LEU A 26 -5.12 -4.82 -16.23
CA LEU A 26 -6.12 -4.50 -17.26
C LEU A 26 -6.71 -5.77 -17.90
N ASN A 27 -5.85 -6.73 -18.24
CA ASN A 27 -6.29 -8.02 -18.80
C ASN A 27 -7.14 -8.82 -17.82
N SER A 28 -6.94 -8.60 -16.52
CA SER A 28 -7.65 -9.27 -15.43
C SER A 28 -8.68 -8.37 -14.74
N LYS A 29 -9.07 -7.24 -15.34
CA LYS A 29 -9.91 -6.22 -14.66
C LYS A 29 -11.22 -6.76 -14.10
N ASN A 30 -11.82 -7.73 -14.79
CA ASN A 30 -13.07 -8.36 -14.37
C ASN A 30 -12.93 -9.32 -13.17
N SER A 31 -11.71 -9.55 -12.68
CA SER A 31 -11.43 -10.30 -11.45
C SER A 31 -11.43 -9.42 -10.20
N TYR A 32 -11.53 -8.09 -10.34
CA TYR A 32 -11.52 -7.14 -9.23
C TYR A 32 -12.85 -6.40 -9.11
N ALA A 33 -13.26 -6.08 -7.88
CA ALA A 33 -14.49 -5.34 -7.60
C ALA A 33 -14.29 -3.81 -7.59
N ALA A 34 -13.04 -3.35 -7.47
CA ALA A 34 -12.67 -1.93 -7.42
C ALA A 34 -11.21 -1.74 -7.82
N GLN A 35 -10.79 -0.47 -7.93
CA GLN A 35 -9.46 -0.06 -8.38
C GLN A 35 -8.82 0.86 -7.35
N ILE A 36 -7.50 0.81 -7.22
CA ILE A 36 -6.69 1.73 -6.42
C ILE A 36 -5.67 2.37 -7.34
N HIS A 37 -5.59 3.71 -7.35
CA HIS A 37 -4.53 4.41 -8.08
C HIS A 37 -3.52 4.95 -7.07
N LEU A 38 -2.26 4.54 -7.24
CA LEU A 38 -1.13 4.97 -6.43
C LEU A 38 -0.14 5.70 -7.34
N LYS A 39 0.41 6.83 -6.89
CA LYS A 39 1.46 7.50 -7.66
C LYS A 39 2.74 6.64 -7.72
N GLY A 40 3.41 6.64 -8.87
CA GLY A 40 4.62 5.84 -9.07
C GLY A 40 5.79 6.26 -8.18
N ASP A 41 5.99 7.56 -7.98
CA ASP A 41 7.02 8.12 -7.08
C ASP A 41 6.76 7.72 -5.62
N LEU A 42 5.49 7.70 -5.21
CA LEU A 42 5.10 7.20 -3.91
C LEU A 42 5.36 5.70 -3.78
N PHE A 43 5.01 4.90 -4.80
CA PHE A 43 5.27 3.46 -4.80
C PHE A 43 6.77 3.13 -4.73
N GLU A 44 7.60 3.89 -5.44
CA GLU A 44 9.05 3.81 -5.36
C GLU A 44 9.55 4.05 -3.93
N ASN A 45 9.05 5.10 -3.27
CA ASN A 45 9.39 5.37 -1.87
C ASN A 45 9.00 4.20 -0.95
N LEU A 46 7.83 3.58 -1.14
CA LEU A 46 7.40 2.42 -0.36
C LEU A 46 8.35 1.23 -0.52
N ILE A 47 8.80 0.96 -1.75
CA ILE A 47 9.79 -0.09 -2.03
C ILE A 47 11.11 0.24 -1.31
N TRP A 48 11.61 1.47 -1.45
CA TRP A 48 12.86 1.86 -0.81
C TRP A 48 12.80 1.80 0.72
N TRP A 49 11.71 2.27 1.32
CA TRP A 49 11.51 2.19 2.76
C TRP A 49 11.47 0.74 3.26
N GLY A 50 10.79 -0.14 2.52
CA GLY A 50 10.78 -1.57 2.81
C GLY A 50 12.17 -2.18 2.74
N LEU A 51 12.91 -1.93 1.66
CA LEU A 51 14.28 -2.44 1.49
C LEU A 51 15.26 -1.91 2.54
N GLN A 52 15.13 -0.64 2.95
CA GLN A 52 15.96 -0.03 3.99
C GLN A 52 15.62 -0.52 5.41
N SER A 53 14.42 -1.09 5.59
CA SER A 53 13.95 -1.56 6.88
C SER A 53 14.18 -3.04 7.13
N LEU A 54 14.67 -3.77 6.11
CA LEU A 54 15.02 -5.18 6.24
C LEU A 54 15.94 -5.44 7.45
N PRO A 55 15.73 -6.55 8.19
CA PRO A 55 14.74 -7.61 7.93
C PRO A 55 13.37 -7.34 8.58
N ASP A 56 13.13 -6.15 9.12
CA ASP A 56 11.89 -5.83 9.82
C ASP A 56 10.77 -5.49 8.84
N GLU A 57 9.54 -5.66 9.30
CA GLU A 57 8.34 -5.14 8.66
C GLU A 57 8.17 -3.66 9.02
N ILE A 58 7.62 -2.89 8.09
CA ILE A 58 7.14 -1.52 8.35
C ILE A 58 5.64 -1.46 8.17
N LEU A 59 4.99 -0.63 8.99
CA LEU A 59 3.61 -0.20 8.80
C LEU A 59 3.62 1.22 8.24
N VAL A 60 2.91 1.43 7.16
CA VAL A 60 2.78 2.70 6.46
C VAL A 60 1.30 3.10 6.44
N GLY A 61 1.03 4.30 6.95
CA GLY A 61 -0.28 4.95 6.80
C GLY A 61 -0.29 5.75 5.51
N MET A 62 -1.38 5.66 4.74
CA MET A 62 -1.52 6.30 3.45
C MET A 62 -2.84 7.06 3.33
N ASP A 63 -2.79 8.20 2.66
CA ASP A 63 -3.93 9.06 2.42
C ASP A 63 -3.99 9.56 0.97
N ILE A 64 -5.17 10.09 0.65
CA ILE A 64 -5.50 10.70 -0.63
C ILE A 64 -5.48 12.22 -0.52
N ASP A 65 -5.25 12.89 -1.63
CA ASP A 65 -5.65 14.29 -1.78
C ASP A 65 -7.05 14.35 -2.40
N SER A 66 -7.98 14.98 -1.69
CA SER A 66 -9.35 15.18 -2.17
C SER A 66 -9.45 16.01 -3.46
N ASN A 67 -8.38 16.71 -3.84
CA ASN A 67 -8.28 17.43 -5.11
C ASN A 67 -7.63 16.61 -6.24
N SER A 68 -7.27 15.35 -5.97
CA SER A 68 -6.64 14.43 -6.90
C SER A 68 -7.54 13.22 -7.19
N PRO A 69 -8.71 13.41 -7.86
CA PRO A 69 -9.53 12.30 -8.30
C PRO A 69 -8.78 11.44 -9.33
N HIS A 70 -9.22 10.20 -9.51
CA HIS A 70 -8.74 9.37 -10.61
C HIS A 70 -8.97 10.07 -11.96
N LEU A 71 -8.04 9.83 -12.90
CA LEU A 71 -8.26 10.21 -14.29
C LEU A 71 -9.42 9.37 -14.85
N SER A 72 -10.49 10.03 -15.32
CA SER A 72 -11.71 9.35 -15.74
C SER A 72 -11.49 8.35 -16.88
N GLU A 73 -10.55 8.64 -17.78
CA GLU A 73 -10.19 7.73 -18.88
C GLU A 73 -9.53 6.43 -18.37
N VAL A 74 -8.72 6.51 -17.32
CA VAL A 74 -8.09 5.34 -16.70
C VAL A 74 -9.11 4.56 -15.89
N GLU A 75 -9.89 5.27 -15.06
CA GLU A 75 -10.97 4.68 -14.26
C GLU A 75 -11.92 3.86 -15.12
N GLU A 76 -12.35 4.39 -16.28
CA GLU A 76 -13.27 3.68 -17.17
C GLU A 76 -12.60 2.51 -17.90
N LEU A 77 -11.35 2.67 -18.32
CA LEU A 77 -10.59 1.61 -18.99
C LEU A 77 -10.47 0.36 -18.12
N PHE A 78 -10.14 0.55 -16.85
CA PHE A 78 -9.92 -0.50 -15.85
C PHE A 78 -11.21 -0.88 -15.09
N ARG A 79 -12.35 -0.24 -15.38
CA ARG A 79 -13.64 -0.60 -14.77
C ARG A 79 -14.03 -2.04 -15.10
N SER A 80 -14.30 -2.79 -14.04
CA SER A 80 -14.79 -4.17 -14.06
C SER A 80 -16.30 -4.23 -14.30
N GLU A 81 -16.78 -5.31 -14.92
CA GLU A 81 -18.22 -5.64 -14.93
C GLU A 81 -18.77 -5.93 -13.53
N GLN A 82 -17.91 -6.34 -12.60
CA GLN A 82 -18.25 -6.61 -11.20
C GLN A 82 -17.99 -5.40 -10.29
N HIS A 83 -17.86 -4.21 -10.85
CA HIS A 83 -17.53 -3.01 -10.08
C HIS A 83 -18.55 -2.72 -8.98
N VAL A 84 -18.05 -2.42 -7.79
CA VAL A 84 -18.84 -1.97 -6.64
C VAL A 84 -18.45 -0.54 -6.30
N GLU A 85 -19.42 0.36 -6.35
CA GLU A 85 -19.24 1.75 -5.92
C GLU A 85 -19.27 1.85 -4.38
N GLY A 86 -18.39 2.68 -3.81
CA GLY A 86 -18.33 2.91 -2.37
C GLY A 86 -17.91 1.68 -1.55
N LEU A 87 -17.11 0.79 -2.14
CA LEU A 87 -16.62 -0.43 -1.49
C LEU A 87 -15.68 -0.11 -0.31
N PHE A 88 -14.92 0.97 -0.41
CA PHE A 88 -14.00 1.44 0.63
C PHE A 88 -13.95 2.98 0.66
N GLN A 89 -13.51 3.55 1.78
CA GLN A 89 -13.37 4.99 1.93
C GLN A 89 -12.34 5.55 0.93
N SER A 90 -12.64 6.70 0.33
CA SER A 90 -11.85 7.38 -0.72
C SER A 90 -11.62 6.61 -2.03
N GLN A 91 -12.48 5.63 -2.34
CA GLN A 91 -12.57 5.07 -3.69
C GLN A 91 -12.75 6.19 -4.73
N GLY A 92 -11.97 6.13 -5.82
CA GLY A 92 -11.99 7.13 -6.89
C GLY A 92 -11.00 8.29 -6.71
N PHE A 93 -10.16 8.26 -5.69
CA PHE A 93 -9.10 9.25 -5.45
C PHE A 93 -7.71 8.60 -5.43
N VAL A 94 -6.73 9.33 -5.96
CA VAL A 94 -5.34 8.86 -6.04
C VAL A 94 -4.69 8.93 -4.66
N ILE A 95 -4.11 7.81 -4.23
CA ILE A 95 -3.23 7.76 -3.05
C ILE A 95 -1.93 8.46 -3.41
N ASN A 96 -1.59 9.50 -2.65
CA ASN A 96 -0.46 10.36 -2.97
C ASN A 96 0.32 10.88 -1.76
N GLU A 97 -0.04 10.43 -0.55
CA GLU A 97 0.69 10.67 0.68
C GLU A 97 0.90 9.35 1.43
N ALA A 98 2.10 9.17 2.00
CA ALA A 98 2.43 8.03 2.84
C ALA A 98 3.39 8.43 3.97
N HIS A 99 3.21 7.80 5.13
CA HIS A 99 4.05 7.99 6.30
C HIS A 99 4.40 6.66 6.93
N ILE A 100 5.68 6.43 7.25
CA ILE A 100 6.07 5.30 8.09
C ILE A 100 5.51 5.55 9.49
N VAL A 101 4.68 4.63 9.95
CA VAL A 101 3.99 4.68 11.24
C VAL A 101 4.71 3.84 12.27
N ASN A 102 5.14 2.64 11.88
CA ASN A 102 5.81 1.72 12.79
C ASN A 102 6.81 0.83 12.06
N ARG A 103 7.70 0.22 12.82
CA ARG A 103 8.66 -0.79 12.37
C ARG A 103 8.75 -1.88 13.43
N GLY A 104 8.64 -3.14 13.02
CA GLY A 104 8.70 -4.26 13.94
C GLY A 104 8.72 -5.60 13.21
N ASN A 105 8.55 -6.67 13.97
CA ASN A 105 8.30 -8.00 13.40
C ASN A 105 6.79 -8.21 13.15
N SER A 106 6.43 -9.36 12.59
CA SER A 106 5.03 -9.77 12.33
C SER A 106 4.09 -9.68 13.54
N PHE A 107 4.61 -9.76 14.77
CA PHE A 107 3.81 -9.66 16.00
C PHE A 107 3.61 -8.22 16.49
N SER A 108 4.43 -7.28 16.04
CA SER A 108 4.49 -5.92 16.62
C SER A 108 4.34 -4.80 15.62
N VAL A 109 4.44 -5.06 14.32
CA VAL A 109 4.33 -4.04 13.27
C VAL A 109 2.97 -3.33 13.31
N HIS A 110 1.91 -4.06 13.64
CA HIS A 110 0.54 -3.54 13.75
C HIS A 110 0.25 -2.77 15.05
N HIS A 111 1.19 -2.74 16.00
CA HIS A 111 1.03 -1.96 17.24
C HIS A 111 1.32 -0.48 16.98
N LEU A 112 0.32 0.37 17.15
CA LEU A 112 0.51 1.81 17.03
C LEU A 112 1.18 2.41 18.28
N PRO A 113 1.90 3.54 18.14
CA PRO A 113 2.39 4.30 19.29
C PRO A 113 1.25 4.67 20.25
N GLU A 114 1.52 4.55 21.55
CA GLU A 114 0.52 4.81 22.61
C GLU A 114 -0.07 6.22 22.49
N ASP A 115 0.75 7.23 22.16
CA ASP A 115 0.33 8.63 21.91
C ASP A 115 -0.68 8.80 20.75
N TRP A 116 -0.81 7.81 19.86
CA TRP A 116 -1.80 7.82 18.77
C TRP A 116 -3.08 7.08 19.16
N THR A 117 -2.99 6.23 20.18
CA THR A 117 -4.13 5.55 20.79
C THR A 117 -4.70 6.31 21.99
N ASP A 118 -3.94 7.24 22.60
CA ASP A 118 -4.34 7.92 23.82
C ASP A 118 -5.23 9.16 23.59
N ASP A 119 -6.37 9.10 24.30
CA ASP A 119 -7.12 10.21 24.88
C ASP A 119 -8.22 10.99 24.13
N MET A 120 -8.76 10.50 23.01
CA MET A 120 -10.11 10.98 22.61
C MET A 120 -11.02 9.99 21.87
N PHE A 121 -10.51 8.85 21.36
CA PHE A 121 -11.29 7.97 20.49
C PHE A 121 -11.00 6.46 20.60
N SER A 122 -10.27 6.02 21.63
CA SER A 122 -9.71 4.65 21.72
C SER A 122 -10.75 3.52 21.80
N SER A 123 -11.92 3.76 22.40
CA SER A 123 -12.88 2.67 22.64
C SER A 123 -13.71 2.24 21.42
N ASN A 124 -13.64 2.95 20.29
CA ASN A 124 -14.50 2.73 19.12
C ASN A 124 -13.75 2.52 17.78
N ARG A 125 -12.41 2.43 17.76
CA ARG A 125 -11.60 2.55 16.52
C ARG A 125 -10.61 1.42 16.21
N GLY A 126 -10.66 0.30 16.92
CA GLY A 126 -9.81 -0.87 16.63
C GLY A 126 -8.31 -0.64 16.84
N SER A 127 -7.48 -1.59 16.43
CA SER A 127 -6.02 -1.59 16.64
C SER A 127 -5.28 -0.44 15.94
N ARG A 128 -5.89 0.20 14.93
CA ARG A 128 -5.25 1.21 14.07
C ARG A 128 -5.68 2.67 14.27
N ALA A 129 -6.54 2.95 15.25
CA ALA A 129 -6.86 4.31 15.75
C ALA A 129 -7.09 5.44 14.70
N GLY A 130 -7.47 5.12 13.46
CA GLY A 130 -8.15 5.98 12.48
C GLY A 130 -7.54 7.35 12.12
N ARG A 131 -6.21 7.45 11.94
CA ARG A 131 -5.59 8.67 11.35
C ARG A 131 -5.52 8.61 9.82
N PHE A 132 -5.08 7.49 9.27
CA PHE A 132 -4.90 7.28 7.82
C PHE A 132 -6.07 6.48 7.24
N THR A 133 -6.40 6.75 5.98
CA THR A 133 -7.50 6.09 5.28
C THR A 133 -7.11 4.70 4.81
N HIS A 134 -5.92 4.57 4.23
CA HIS A 134 -5.36 3.31 3.74
C HIS A 134 -4.11 2.94 4.52
N TRP A 135 -3.73 1.67 4.44
CA TRP A 135 -2.54 1.16 5.10
C TRP A 135 -1.79 0.20 4.20
N LEU A 136 -0.49 0.09 4.43
CA LEU A 136 0.37 -0.90 3.83
C LEU A 136 1.35 -1.41 4.87
N HIS A 137 1.56 -2.71 4.91
CA HIS A 137 2.70 -3.28 5.60
C HIS A 137 3.53 -4.16 4.68
N THR A 138 4.81 -4.31 4.99
CA THR A 138 5.74 -5.11 4.20
C THR A 138 5.91 -6.49 4.79
N HIS A 139 6.08 -7.51 3.94
CA HIS A 139 6.45 -8.88 4.31
C HIS A 139 7.87 -9.19 3.79
N PRO A 140 8.92 -8.97 4.60
CA PRO A 140 10.29 -9.34 4.28
C PRO A 140 10.43 -10.85 4.11
N ASN A 141 10.98 -11.27 2.97
CA ASN A 141 11.20 -12.66 2.60
C ASN A 141 9.92 -13.53 2.66
N ALA A 142 8.77 -12.93 2.37
CA ALA A 142 7.49 -13.62 2.33
C ALA A 142 6.59 -13.04 1.21
N PRO A 143 5.63 -13.83 0.70
CA PRO A 143 4.68 -13.36 -0.30
C PRO A 143 3.69 -12.35 0.31
N ALA A 144 3.02 -11.58 -0.56
CA ALA A 144 1.95 -10.67 -0.19
C ALA A 144 0.64 -11.43 0.09
N ILE A 145 0.68 -12.40 1.01
CA ILE A 145 -0.46 -13.18 1.47
C ILE A 145 -0.80 -12.72 2.88
N PRO A 146 -2.07 -12.40 3.18
CA PRO A 146 -2.47 -11.98 4.52
C PRO A 146 -2.40 -13.15 5.51
N SER A 147 -1.79 -12.90 6.65
CA SER A 147 -1.91 -13.72 7.86
C SER A 147 -3.27 -13.49 8.56
N GLU A 148 -3.57 -14.29 9.59
CA GLU A 148 -4.75 -14.07 10.43
C GLU A 148 -4.71 -12.69 11.11
N ALA A 149 -3.53 -12.25 11.56
CA ALA A 149 -3.37 -10.94 12.19
C ALA A 149 -3.63 -9.79 11.19
N ASP A 150 -3.25 -9.97 9.92
CA ASP A 150 -3.50 -8.97 8.87
C ASP A 150 -4.99 -8.89 8.54
N ALA A 151 -5.68 -10.05 8.50
CA ALA A 151 -7.12 -10.10 8.30
C ALA A 151 -7.90 -9.42 9.44
N ASP A 152 -7.46 -9.60 10.69
CA ASP A 152 -8.05 -8.93 11.85
C ASP A 152 -7.78 -7.42 11.82
N ALA A 153 -6.55 -6.99 11.49
CA ALA A 153 -6.20 -5.58 11.37
C ALA A 153 -6.98 -4.86 10.24
N ALA A 154 -7.22 -5.56 9.13
CA ALA A 154 -7.97 -5.04 7.99
C ALA A 154 -9.45 -4.77 8.32
N GLN A 155 -10.05 -5.52 9.27
CA GLN A 155 -11.46 -5.31 9.68
C GLN A 155 -11.70 -3.94 10.33
N GLU A 156 -10.64 -3.33 10.88
CA GLU A 156 -10.70 -2.03 11.54
C GLU A 156 -10.27 -0.88 10.59
N THR A 157 -10.06 -1.17 9.30
CA THR A 157 -9.62 -0.20 8.28
C THR A 157 -10.78 0.20 7.36
N PRO A 158 -11.20 1.47 7.34
CA PRO A 158 -12.26 1.94 6.44
C PRO A 158 -11.87 1.98 4.95
N GLY A 159 -10.59 2.20 4.65
CA GLY A 159 -10.04 2.18 3.29
C GLY A 159 -9.60 0.78 2.88
N VAL A 160 -8.33 0.63 2.50
CA VAL A 160 -7.76 -0.65 2.07
C VAL A 160 -6.48 -0.91 2.83
N ASP A 161 -6.30 -2.14 3.28
CA ASP A 161 -5.06 -2.64 3.86
C ASP A 161 -4.31 -3.46 2.80
N MET A 162 -3.05 -3.11 2.56
CA MET A 162 -2.22 -3.66 1.49
C MET A 162 -0.98 -4.35 2.05
N ILE A 163 -0.48 -5.34 1.32
CA ILE A 163 0.72 -6.09 1.70
C ILE A 163 1.74 -5.98 0.57
N LEU A 164 2.96 -5.59 0.92
CA LEU A 164 4.11 -5.59 0.00
C LEU A 164 5.09 -6.69 0.38
N GLY A 165 5.02 -7.82 -0.34
CA GLY A 165 6.00 -8.90 -0.22
C GLY A 165 7.34 -8.53 -0.84
N LEU A 166 8.43 -8.63 -0.07
CA LEU A 166 9.77 -8.23 -0.50
C LEU A 166 10.72 -9.42 -0.47
N ARG A 167 11.09 -9.93 -1.65
CA ARG A 167 12.14 -10.94 -1.77
C ARG A 167 13.50 -10.26 -1.95
N PHE A 168 14.48 -10.61 -1.11
CA PHE A 168 15.82 -10.01 -1.16
C PHE A 168 16.94 -11.05 -1.00
N SER A 169 18.15 -10.70 -1.44
CA SER A 169 19.35 -11.56 -1.37
C SER A 169 20.57 -10.74 -0.93
N PRO A 170 21.48 -11.26 -0.07
CA PRO A 170 21.39 -12.56 0.60
C PRO A 170 20.15 -12.62 1.50
N GLU A 171 19.53 -13.79 1.58
CA GLU A 171 18.38 -14.00 2.47
C GLU A 171 18.81 -13.59 3.89
N GLY A 172 17.93 -12.86 4.58
CA GLY A 172 18.13 -12.51 5.97
C GLY A 172 18.22 -13.76 6.86
N PRO A 173 18.29 -13.61 8.19
CA PRO A 173 18.36 -14.76 9.10
C PRO A 173 17.16 -15.71 8.98
N MET A 174 16.05 -15.27 8.38
CA MET A 174 14.86 -16.05 8.11
C MET A 174 14.81 -16.45 6.63
N PRO A 175 14.62 -17.73 6.28
CA PRO A 175 14.44 -18.18 4.89
C PRO A 175 13.11 -17.69 4.32
N TRP A 176 12.92 -17.82 3.01
CA TRP A 176 11.64 -17.48 2.36
C TRP A 176 10.49 -18.32 2.93
N PHE A 177 9.45 -17.68 3.46
CA PHE A 177 8.23 -18.37 3.91
C PHE A 177 7.30 -18.60 2.70
N ASN A 178 6.89 -19.84 2.45
CA ASN A 178 6.01 -20.21 1.32
C ASN A 178 4.53 -20.29 1.71
N ASP A 179 4.22 -20.01 2.98
CA ASP A 179 3.01 -20.51 3.66
C ASP A 179 2.16 -19.33 4.16
#